data_AF-A0A8S1MI68-F1
#
_entry.id   AF-A0A8S1MI68-F1
#
_cell.length_a   1.000
_cell.length_b   1.000
_cell.length_c   1.000
_cell.angle_alpha   90.00
_cell.angle_beta   90.00
_cell.angle_gamma   90.00
#
_symmetry.space_group_name_H-M   'P 1'
#
loop_
_entity.id
_entity.type
_entity.pdbx_description
1 polymer ?
#
loop_
_entity_poly.entity_id
_entity_poly.type
_entity_poly.pdbx_seq_one_letter_code
_entity_poly.pdbx_strand_id
1 'polypeptide(L)'
;MELLCSICGQDLDICIRWPRLIPNTGDTICQLCVQQIVEQTIEPDKIIHLQNDLTQLQQIKQNQLKLDDFPLNQSLLRILQLQKSKNLRPLNLESKINNQTFEEWPSDETSIDSNFLDELATSVKKPQKLNLKRFRDQDDSFGSLNYSYNSGKICQTHRRQLEVVCLQCQTMICTNCALFGSHKGHYIYSEEDIISLLEMKAQELTEMVERIHKESQSISRSKHEQDFSNQIQEMQRITVDKLKKEFGELRDKIDQKEKILVSQIMIATSNHISKFSDWWNNTIHIEKDCQTWIKLAQNTFEQFTEQVKYWELLNITDSLRNNGLQLQQEIKKHQQQIIAKKEQMIGQEINVKFNWNSLKLEDFCKIIEGPELITNTTNQSQQSPYLLSSFTMQQSIEETDLLNDVSATFANEAEPVNQIKRVFRSATPTNQVNTENCEPSLSPIESNRTSICRKKSQVPMKLQLYMDELRKGKIDVAEFNNLEKELLVVIGNEIKYWKVKSVKIMKSKLSDDQLLLLFKALSQNENIQSVNLSQNSLTDKSIDTLFQLYQNGLIGIHLKNIIVSQNKINARNVKQKIGDFKKLGLIITL
;
A
#
# COMPACT_ATOMS: atom_id res chain seq x y z
N MET A 1 -22.42 -21.00 29.85
CA MET A 1 -22.98 -21.48 28.57
C MET A 1 -21.94 -21.15 27.53
N GLU A 2 -21.24 -22.16 27.04
CA GLU A 2 -20.17 -21.98 26.04
C GLU A 2 -20.83 -21.64 24.71
N LEU A 3 -20.34 -20.58 24.06
CA LEU A 3 -20.87 -20.13 22.78
C LEU A 3 -20.09 -20.83 21.68
N LEU A 4 -20.41 -22.10 21.42
CA LEU A 4 -19.70 -22.93 20.46
C LEU A 4 -20.34 -22.90 19.07
N CYS A 5 -19.52 -22.96 18.03
CA CYS A 5 -19.96 -23.17 16.65
C CYS A 5 -20.55 -24.58 16.48
N SER A 6 -21.76 -24.70 15.94
CA SER A 6 -22.43 -26.00 15.77
C SER A 6 -21.76 -26.94 14.75
N ILE A 7 -20.82 -26.44 13.93
CA ILE A 7 -20.09 -27.26 12.95
C ILE A 7 -18.73 -27.73 13.48
N CYS A 8 -17.87 -26.80 13.88
CA CYS A 8 -16.49 -27.13 14.29
C CYS A 8 -16.32 -27.30 15.81
N GLY A 9 -17.35 -27.02 16.62
CA GLY A 9 -17.30 -27.11 18.08
C GLY A 9 -16.36 -26.10 18.75
N GLN A 10 -15.81 -25.13 18.01
CA GLN A 10 -14.91 -24.11 18.53
C GLN A 10 -15.68 -22.92 19.10
N ASP A 11 -15.10 -22.23 20.09
CA ASP A 11 -15.64 -21.00 20.64
C ASP A 11 -15.87 -19.93 19.56
N LEU A 12 -17.02 -19.27 19.62
CA LEU A 12 -17.37 -18.12 18.80
C LEU A 12 -16.71 -16.87 19.39
N ASP A 13 -16.16 -16.03 18.52
CA ASP A 13 -15.47 -14.82 18.94
C ASP A 13 -15.69 -13.67 17.94
N ILE A 14 -15.45 -12.44 18.40
CA ILE A 14 -15.69 -11.21 17.63
C ILE A 14 -14.55 -10.83 16.67
N CYS A 15 -13.45 -11.57 16.64
CA CYS A 15 -12.26 -11.26 15.85
C CYS A 15 -12.10 -12.20 14.65
N ILE A 16 -12.33 -13.50 14.85
CA ILE A 16 -11.98 -14.55 13.89
C ILE A 16 -13.22 -15.41 13.57
N ARG A 17 -13.99 -15.81 14.59
CA ARG A 17 -15.12 -16.75 14.45
C ARG A 17 -16.48 -16.10 14.61
N TRP A 18 -16.78 -15.11 13.76
CA TRP A 18 -18.03 -14.34 13.85
C TRP A 18 -19.26 -15.25 13.73
N PRO A 19 -20.23 -15.17 14.66
CA PRO A 19 -21.41 -16.01 14.64
C PRO A 19 -22.37 -15.60 13.52
N ARG A 20 -22.69 -16.55 12.64
CA ARG A 20 -23.64 -16.43 11.52
C ARG A 20 -24.74 -17.47 11.66
N LEU A 21 -25.94 -17.11 11.25
CA LEU A 21 -27.10 -17.99 11.27
C LEU A 21 -27.18 -18.80 9.98
N ILE A 22 -27.44 -20.09 10.09
CA ILE A 22 -27.80 -20.92 8.95
C ILE A 22 -29.24 -20.57 8.55
N PRO A 23 -29.50 -20.15 7.30
CA PRO A 23 -30.86 -19.98 6.81
C PRO A 23 -31.65 -21.28 6.98
N ASN A 24 -32.90 -21.18 7.44
CA ASN A 24 -33.85 -22.28 7.71
C ASN A 24 -33.70 -23.00 9.05
N THR A 25 -32.49 -23.26 9.58
CA THR A 25 -32.36 -23.92 10.90
C THR A 25 -32.25 -22.94 12.06
N GLY A 26 -31.71 -21.75 11.81
CA GLY A 26 -31.41 -20.78 12.87
C GLY A 26 -30.21 -21.16 13.75
N ASP A 27 -29.50 -22.25 13.42
CA ASP A 27 -28.27 -22.63 14.12
C ASP A 27 -27.18 -21.59 13.89
N THR A 28 -26.34 -21.41 14.91
CA THR A 28 -25.20 -20.50 14.80
C THR A 28 -23.91 -21.25 14.46
N ILE A 29 -23.27 -20.82 13.38
CA ILE A 29 -21.96 -21.31 12.94
C ILE A 29 -20.97 -20.15 12.82
N CYS A 30 -19.67 -20.43 12.92
CA CYS A 30 -18.66 -19.38 12.75
C CYS A 30 -18.45 -19.05 11.26
N GLN A 31 -18.05 -17.81 10.98
CA GLN A 31 -17.78 -17.32 9.63
C GLN A 31 -16.78 -18.18 8.85
N LEU A 32 -15.78 -18.76 9.52
CA LEU A 32 -14.84 -19.69 8.88
C LEU A 32 -15.54 -20.95 8.37
N CYS A 33 -16.46 -21.53 9.16
CA CYS A 33 -17.25 -22.67 8.71
C CYS A 33 -18.19 -22.29 7.56
N VAL A 34 -18.81 -21.11 7.59
CA VAL A 34 -19.63 -20.62 6.46
C VAL A 34 -18.80 -20.54 5.19
N GLN A 35 -17.61 -19.93 5.27
CA GLN A 35 -16.72 -19.79 4.13
C GLN A 35 -16.32 -21.16 3.56
N GLN A 36 -16.00 -22.12 4.42
CA GLN A 36 -15.67 -23.48 3.99
C GLN A 36 -16.86 -24.22 3.36
N ILE A 37 -18.10 -23.96 3.80
CA ILE A 37 -19.31 -24.50 3.17
C ILE A 37 -19.49 -23.92 1.78
N VAL A 38 -19.36 -22.59 1.64
CA VAL A 38 -19.50 -21.86 0.38
C VAL A 38 -18.42 -22.27 -0.63
N GLU A 39 -17.18 -22.43 -0.17
CA GLU A 39 -16.03 -22.87 -0.98
C GLU A 39 -16.00 -24.39 -1.24
N GLN A 40 -16.94 -25.14 -0.65
CA GLN A 40 -17.05 -26.60 -0.75
C GLN A 40 -15.82 -27.37 -0.23
N THR A 41 -15.10 -26.82 0.75
CA THR A 41 -13.86 -27.39 1.30
C THR A 41 -14.06 -28.26 2.55
N ILE A 42 -15.24 -28.26 3.16
CA ILE A 42 -15.56 -29.17 4.28
C ILE A 42 -15.90 -30.58 3.77
N GLU A 43 -15.12 -31.55 4.23
CA GLU A 43 -15.47 -32.97 4.15
C GLU A 43 -16.69 -33.27 5.04
N PRO A 44 -17.71 -33.99 4.55
CA PRO A 44 -18.94 -34.29 5.31
C PRO A 44 -18.68 -34.91 6.68
N ASP A 45 -17.62 -35.72 6.80
CA ASP A 45 -17.29 -36.50 7.99
C ASP A 45 -16.73 -35.65 9.14
N LYS A 46 -16.40 -34.38 8.89
CA LYS A 46 -15.87 -33.45 9.91
C LYS A 46 -16.93 -32.58 10.58
N ILE A 47 -18.21 -32.74 10.23
CA ILE A 47 -19.32 -31.97 10.80
C ILE A 47 -19.83 -32.71 12.04
N ILE A 48 -19.34 -32.28 13.22
CA ILE A 48 -19.43 -33.05 14.48
C ILE A 48 -20.88 -33.19 15.00
N HIS A 49 -21.79 -32.26 14.66
CA HIS A 49 -23.09 -32.15 15.35
C HIS A 49 -24.36 -32.12 14.46
N LEU A 50 -24.26 -32.24 13.13
CA LEU A 50 -25.43 -32.18 12.23
C LEU A 50 -25.79 -33.55 11.61
N GLN A 51 -25.71 -34.64 12.38
CA GLN A 51 -26.03 -35.98 11.88
C GLN A 51 -27.48 -36.13 11.38
N ASN A 52 -28.41 -35.29 11.83
CA ASN A 52 -29.82 -35.32 11.40
C ASN A 52 -30.19 -34.30 10.29
N ASP A 53 -29.27 -33.42 9.87
CA ASP A 53 -29.55 -32.29 8.96
C ASP A 53 -28.60 -32.21 7.74
N LEU A 54 -27.96 -33.33 7.38
CA LEU A 54 -27.13 -33.45 6.18
C LEU A 54 -27.85 -33.04 4.88
N THR A 55 -29.17 -33.23 4.82
CA THR A 55 -30.01 -32.84 3.67
C THR A 55 -30.07 -31.32 3.50
N GLN A 56 -30.07 -30.54 4.58
CA GLN A 56 -30.11 -29.06 4.51
C GLN A 56 -28.76 -28.49 4.07
N LEU A 57 -27.65 -29.06 4.56
CA LEU A 57 -26.30 -28.72 4.09
C LEU A 57 -26.10 -29.03 2.61
N GLN A 58 -26.70 -30.12 2.12
CA GLN A 58 -26.72 -30.44 0.68
C GLN A 58 -27.56 -29.43 -0.13
N GLN A 59 -28.69 -28.94 0.39
CA GLN A 59 -29.47 -27.89 -0.26
C GLN A 59 -28.70 -26.56 -0.33
N ILE A 60 -27.97 -26.19 0.72
CA ILE A 60 -27.07 -25.03 0.71
C ILE A 60 -26.02 -25.15 -0.40
N LYS A 61 -25.43 -26.34 -0.58
CA LYS A 61 -24.50 -26.62 -1.68
C LYS A 61 -25.15 -26.47 -3.06
N GLN A 62 -26.41 -26.88 -3.22
CA GLN A 62 -27.13 -26.79 -4.49
C GLN A 62 -27.54 -25.36 -4.86
N ASN A 63 -27.83 -24.51 -3.87
CA ASN A 63 -28.39 -23.18 -4.08
C ASN A 63 -27.35 -22.08 -4.37
N GLN A 64 -26.06 -22.40 -4.46
CA GLN A 64 -24.97 -21.44 -4.72
C GLN A 64 -25.01 -20.20 -3.81
N LEU A 65 -25.32 -20.41 -2.53
CA LEU A 65 -25.40 -19.33 -1.55
C LEU A 65 -24.01 -18.68 -1.37
N LYS A 66 -24.00 -17.35 -1.30
CA LYS A 66 -22.82 -16.53 -0.99
C LYS A 66 -22.71 -16.34 0.52
N LEU A 67 -21.54 -15.90 0.98
CA LEU A 67 -21.29 -15.61 2.40
C LEU A 67 -22.33 -14.62 2.99
N ASP A 68 -22.80 -13.68 2.17
CA ASP A 68 -23.77 -12.65 2.57
C ASP A 68 -25.18 -13.20 2.81
N ASP A 69 -25.49 -14.41 2.32
CA ASP A 69 -26.78 -15.06 2.54
C ASP A 69 -26.89 -15.67 3.96
N PHE A 70 -25.81 -15.65 4.74
CA PHE A 70 -25.75 -16.11 6.12
C PHE A 70 -25.71 -14.90 7.08
N PRO A 71 -26.88 -14.44 7.58
CA PRO A 71 -26.93 -13.22 8.39
C PRO A 71 -26.15 -13.39 9.70
N LEU A 72 -25.54 -12.30 10.16
CA LEU A 72 -24.85 -12.27 11.45
C LEU A 72 -25.84 -12.49 12.59
N ASN A 73 -25.47 -13.34 13.57
CA ASN A 73 -26.25 -13.49 14.79
C ASN A 73 -25.97 -12.31 15.74
N GLN A 74 -26.72 -11.22 15.53
CA GLN A 74 -26.57 -9.97 16.30
C GLN A 74 -26.74 -10.17 17.81
N SER A 75 -27.58 -11.11 18.23
CA SER A 75 -27.80 -11.43 19.65
C SER A 75 -26.55 -12.02 20.29
N LEU A 76 -25.91 -12.99 19.62
CA LEU A 76 -24.65 -13.58 20.11
C LEU A 76 -23.48 -12.60 20.04
N LEU A 77 -23.41 -11.76 19.01
CA LEU A 77 -22.39 -10.71 18.93
C LEU A 77 -22.45 -9.77 20.14
N ARG A 78 -23.65 -9.34 20.57
CA ARG A 78 -23.80 -8.52 21.78
C ARG A 78 -23.36 -9.25 23.04
N ILE A 79 -23.68 -10.54 23.17
CA ILE A 79 -23.27 -11.34 24.33
C ILE A 79 -21.73 -11.47 24.38
N LEU A 80 -21.10 -11.75 23.24
CA LEU A 80 -19.63 -11.85 23.14
C LEU A 80 -18.94 -10.51 23.46
N GLN A 81 -19.51 -9.39 22.98
CA GLN A 81 -19.02 -8.05 23.32
C GLN A 81 -19.11 -7.75 24.83
N LEU A 82 -20.21 -8.15 25.48
CA LEU A 82 -20.41 -7.99 26.92
C LEU A 82 -19.54 -8.93 27.77
N GLN A 83 -19.15 -10.09 27.24
CA GLN A 83 -18.19 -10.98 27.92
C GLN A 83 -16.77 -10.43 27.85
N LYS A 84 -16.37 -9.81 26.72
CA LYS A 84 -15.06 -9.19 26.56
C LYS A 84 -14.83 -8.04 27.54
N SER A 85 -15.86 -7.24 27.82
CA SER A 85 -15.76 -6.13 28.78
C SER A 85 -15.65 -6.60 30.24
N LYS A 86 -16.12 -7.81 30.57
CA LYS A 86 -16.06 -8.37 31.94
C LYS A 86 -14.74 -9.10 32.25
N ASN A 87 -14.02 -9.57 31.23
CA ASN A 87 -12.76 -10.31 31.40
C ASN A 87 -11.52 -9.41 31.46
N LEU A 88 -11.67 -8.09 31.35
CA LEU A 88 -10.63 -7.12 31.65
C LEU A 88 -10.57 -6.86 33.16
N ARG A 89 -10.02 -7.81 33.93
CA ARG A 89 -9.39 -7.50 35.22
C ARG A 89 -7.90 -7.23 34.99
N PRO A 90 -7.28 -6.27 35.70
CA PRO A 90 -5.86 -6.00 35.53
C PRO A 90 -5.05 -7.18 36.10
N LEU A 91 -4.33 -7.87 35.22
CA LEU A 91 -3.27 -8.80 35.61
C LEU A 91 -2.07 -7.96 36.07
N ASN A 92 -1.78 -8.03 37.36
CA ASN A 92 -0.51 -7.57 37.93
C ASN A 92 0.61 -8.46 37.38
N LEU A 93 1.51 -7.89 36.58
CA LEU A 93 2.72 -8.56 36.14
C LEU A 93 3.92 -7.65 36.43
N GLU A 94 4.56 -7.87 37.57
CA GLU A 94 5.89 -7.35 37.88
C GLU A 94 6.90 -8.07 36.98
N SER A 95 7.56 -7.34 36.09
CA SER A 95 8.83 -7.78 35.52
C SER A 95 9.77 -6.62 35.31
N LYS A 96 10.88 -6.69 36.06
CA LYS A 96 12.11 -5.91 35.96
C LYS A 96 12.55 -5.72 34.51
N ILE A 97 12.80 -4.48 34.09
CA ILE A 97 13.64 -4.17 32.93
C ILE A 97 14.65 -3.09 33.33
N ASN A 98 15.91 -3.39 32.99
CA ASN A 98 17.11 -2.58 33.17
C ASN A 98 17.05 -1.27 32.36
N ASN A 99 17.61 -0.23 32.97
CA ASN A 99 17.86 1.07 32.38
C ASN A 99 18.77 0.98 31.15
N GLN A 100 18.35 1.58 30.04
CA GLN A 100 19.24 2.27 29.10
C GLN A 100 18.65 3.64 28.77
N THR A 101 19.49 4.63 29.03
CA THR A 101 19.34 6.07 28.85
C THR A 101 19.02 6.46 27.41
N PHE A 102 17.99 7.29 27.21
CA PHE A 102 17.75 8.01 25.96
C PHE A 102 17.46 9.48 26.27
N GLU A 103 18.07 10.36 25.47
CA GLU A 103 18.20 11.80 25.67
C GLU A 103 16.86 12.55 25.61
N GLU A 104 16.70 13.49 26.54
CA GLU A 104 15.59 14.44 26.64
C GLU A 104 15.58 15.45 25.48
N TRP A 105 14.41 15.65 24.89
CA TRP A 105 14.11 16.80 24.03
C TRP A 105 13.43 17.91 24.85
N PRO A 106 13.73 19.19 24.60
CA PRO A 106 13.15 20.30 25.34
C PRO A 106 11.69 20.49 24.93
N SER A 107 10.79 20.49 25.92
CA SER A 107 9.39 20.87 25.72
C SER A 107 9.22 22.34 26.10
N ASP A 108 8.81 23.17 25.15
CA ASP A 108 8.42 24.55 25.42
C ASP A 108 7.13 24.56 26.26
N GLU A 109 7.28 24.96 27.52
CA GLU A 109 6.18 25.20 28.45
C GLU A 109 5.46 26.52 28.09
N THR A 110 4.22 26.41 27.62
CA THR A 110 3.25 27.49 27.80
C THR A 110 2.41 27.14 29.02
N SER A 111 2.89 27.58 30.19
CA SER A 111 2.28 27.35 31.48
C SER A 111 0.97 28.14 31.62
N ILE A 112 -0.13 27.41 31.81
CA ILE A 112 -1.26 27.92 32.58
C ILE A 112 -0.89 27.66 34.04
N ASP A 113 -0.82 28.73 34.82
CA ASP A 113 -0.24 28.80 36.17
C ASP A 113 -0.88 27.80 37.14
N SER A 114 -0.25 26.62 37.29
CA SER A 114 -0.63 25.56 38.22
C SER A 114 -0.36 25.94 39.69
N ASN A 115 0.37 27.03 39.94
CA ASN A 115 0.74 27.47 41.28
C ASN A 115 -0.46 28.00 42.10
N PHE A 116 -1.46 28.60 41.45
CA PHE A 116 -2.62 29.17 42.17
C PHE A 116 -3.53 28.10 42.79
N LEU A 117 -3.64 26.93 42.15
CA LEU A 117 -4.44 25.81 42.65
C LEU A 117 -3.69 24.98 43.71
N ASP A 118 -2.37 24.85 43.58
CA ASP A 118 -1.55 24.20 44.61
C ASP A 118 -1.42 25.04 45.89
N GLU A 119 -1.47 26.37 45.80
CA GLU A 119 -1.53 27.27 46.96
C GLU A 119 -2.86 27.15 47.73
N LEU A 120 -3.99 26.97 47.03
CA LEU A 120 -5.27 26.65 47.66
C LEU A 120 -5.31 25.23 48.26
N ALA A 121 -4.72 24.24 47.58
CA ALA A 121 -4.75 22.84 48.03
C ALA A 121 -3.77 22.56 49.19
N THR A 122 -2.65 23.27 49.27
CA THR A 122 -1.71 23.15 50.40
C THR A 122 -2.20 23.87 51.66
N SER A 123 -3.04 24.89 51.52
CA SER A 123 -3.75 25.57 52.63
C SER A 123 -4.79 24.67 53.33
N VAL A 124 -5.32 23.65 52.65
CA VAL A 124 -6.42 22.79 53.16
C VAL A 124 -5.93 21.51 53.86
N LYS A 125 -4.63 21.18 53.84
CA LYS A 125 -4.10 19.88 54.33
C LYS A 125 -4.08 19.67 55.84
N LYS A 126 -4.69 20.53 56.64
CA LYS A 126 -5.07 20.18 58.02
C LYS A 126 -6.51 20.61 58.23
N PRO A 127 -7.46 19.68 58.48
CA PRO A 127 -8.74 20.04 59.05
C PRO A 127 -8.47 20.44 60.51
N GLN A 128 -7.90 21.62 60.72
CA GLN A 128 -8.15 22.33 61.95
C GLN A 128 -9.65 22.56 61.92
N LYS A 129 -10.40 21.88 62.81
CA LYS A 129 -11.78 22.26 63.14
C LYS A 129 -11.81 23.78 63.11
N LEU A 130 -12.54 24.38 62.17
CA LEU A 130 -12.80 25.81 62.11
C LEU A 130 -13.49 26.17 63.42
N ASN A 131 -12.68 26.41 64.43
CA ASN A 131 -13.09 26.79 65.76
C ASN A 131 -13.30 28.28 65.62
N LEU A 132 -14.45 28.69 65.07
CA LEU A 132 -14.82 30.09 64.88
C LEU A 132 -14.79 30.89 66.20
N LYS A 133 -14.66 30.20 67.34
CA LYS A 133 -14.41 30.79 68.67
C LYS A 133 -12.98 31.29 68.91
N ARG A 134 -11.97 30.96 68.09
CA ARG A 134 -10.56 31.32 68.35
C ARG A 134 -10.05 32.56 67.63
N PHE A 135 -10.88 33.23 66.82
CA PHE A 135 -10.53 34.48 66.14
C PHE A 135 -10.69 35.75 67.02
N ARG A 136 -10.90 35.61 68.33
CA ARG A 136 -11.03 36.80 69.21
C ARG A 136 -9.73 37.33 69.80
N ASP A 137 -8.64 36.55 69.85
CA ASP A 137 -7.52 36.91 70.75
C ASP A 137 -6.11 36.98 70.12
N GLN A 138 -5.90 36.81 68.80
CA GLN A 138 -4.54 36.94 68.23
C GLN A 138 -4.50 37.66 66.86
N ASP A 139 -3.70 38.75 66.87
CA ASP A 139 -2.93 39.38 65.79
C ASP A 139 -3.41 40.71 65.16
N ASP A 140 -2.78 41.78 65.66
CA ASP A 140 -2.83 43.21 65.30
C ASP A 140 -1.95 43.62 64.08
N SER A 141 -1.73 42.77 63.06
CA SER A 141 -0.70 43.11 62.04
C SER A 141 -0.97 42.76 60.58
N PHE A 142 -2.21 42.72 60.13
CA PHE A 142 -2.49 42.75 58.69
C PHE A 142 -3.57 43.79 58.34
N GLY A 143 -3.16 44.74 57.50
CA GLY A 143 -3.91 45.83 56.86
C GLY A 143 -5.42 45.89 57.10
N SER A 144 -5.82 46.92 57.84
CA SER A 144 -7.18 47.30 58.19
C SER A 144 -8.09 47.52 56.96
N LEU A 145 -8.73 46.45 56.49
CA LEU A 145 -10.10 46.54 55.97
C LEU A 145 -11.04 46.50 57.18
N ASN A 146 -11.37 47.68 57.69
CA ASN A 146 -12.26 47.91 58.83
C ASN A 146 -13.66 47.30 58.60
N TYR A 147 -13.81 46.01 58.89
CA TYR A 147 -15.08 45.43 59.29
C TYR A 147 -15.38 45.87 60.73
N SER A 148 -15.98 47.06 60.86
CA SER A 148 -16.63 47.53 62.09
C SER A 148 -17.91 46.71 62.32
N TYR A 149 -17.77 45.42 62.66
CA TYR A 149 -18.86 44.53 63.02
C TYR A 149 -19.26 44.85 64.48
N ASN A 150 -20.51 45.31 64.64
CA ASN A 150 -21.27 45.46 65.89
C ASN A 150 -21.20 46.75 66.73
N SER A 151 -20.51 47.81 66.31
CA SER A 151 -20.77 49.14 66.88
C SER A 151 -22.03 49.78 66.25
N GLY A 152 -23.21 49.28 66.64
CA GLY A 152 -24.43 50.08 66.64
C GLY A 152 -25.23 50.16 65.33
N LYS A 153 -25.42 49.05 64.61
CA LYS A 153 -26.49 49.02 63.60
C LYS A 153 -27.83 48.98 64.31
N ILE A 154 -28.40 50.15 64.51
CA ILE A 154 -29.74 50.35 65.03
C ILE A 154 -30.68 50.49 63.82
N CYS A 155 -31.82 49.82 63.85
CA CYS A 155 -32.89 49.99 62.88
C CYS A 155 -33.30 51.46 62.79
N GLN A 156 -33.25 52.03 61.58
CA GLN A 156 -33.58 53.43 61.34
C GLN A 156 -35.05 53.75 61.69
N THR A 157 -35.96 52.79 61.47
CA THR A 157 -37.40 52.95 61.72
C THR A 157 -37.76 52.85 63.20
N HIS A 158 -37.22 51.83 63.89
CA HIS A 158 -37.64 51.49 65.25
C HIS A 158 -36.64 51.87 66.34
N ARG A 159 -35.45 52.36 65.96
CA ARG A 159 -34.34 52.68 66.86
C ARG A 159 -33.98 51.53 67.82
N ARG A 160 -34.09 50.28 67.36
CA ARG A 160 -33.71 49.04 68.08
C ARG A 160 -32.54 48.32 67.39
N GLN A 161 -31.80 47.49 68.13
CA GLN A 161 -30.71 46.69 67.56
C GLN A 161 -31.21 45.76 66.44
N LEU A 162 -30.39 45.59 65.40
CA LEU A 162 -30.64 44.63 64.34
C LEU A 162 -30.10 43.27 64.81
N GLU A 163 -30.99 42.31 65.05
CA GLU A 163 -30.65 41.03 65.70
C GLU A 163 -31.08 39.81 64.85
N VAL A 164 -31.86 40.02 63.78
CA VAL A 164 -32.40 38.95 62.94
C VAL A 164 -32.20 39.25 61.46
N VAL A 165 -31.97 38.23 60.64
CA VAL A 165 -31.80 38.33 59.18
C VAL A 165 -33.12 37.98 58.49
N CYS A 166 -33.59 38.85 57.60
CA CYS A 166 -34.67 38.51 56.68
C CYS A 166 -34.09 37.91 55.38
N LEU A 167 -34.40 36.65 55.08
CA LEU A 167 -33.86 35.97 53.90
C LEU A 167 -34.41 36.51 52.58
N GLN A 168 -35.70 36.86 52.51
CA GLN A 168 -36.29 37.43 51.30
C GLN A 168 -35.69 38.79 50.95
N CYS A 169 -35.41 39.61 51.97
CA CYS A 169 -34.87 40.96 51.77
C CYS A 169 -33.35 41.01 51.82
N GLN A 170 -32.68 39.90 52.19
CA GLN A 170 -31.23 39.77 52.33
C GLN A 170 -30.62 40.87 53.22
N THR A 171 -31.31 41.25 54.29
CA THR A 171 -30.89 42.32 55.20
C THR A 171 -31.13 41.99 56.67
N MET A 172 -30.25 42.52 57.53
CA MET A 172 -30.44 42.51 58.99
C MET A 172 -31.54 43.50 59.37
N ILE A 173 -32.49 43.05 60.17
CA ILE A 173 -33.64 43.83 60.64
C ILE A 173 -33.76 43.70 62.17
N CYS A 174 -34.51 44.59 62.82
CA CYS A 174 -34.87 44.42 64.22
C CYS A 174 -36.13 43.57 64.36
N THR A 175 -36.39 43.04 65.56
CA THR A 175 -37.57 42.22 65.87
C THR A 175 -38.91 42.91 65.59
N ASN A 176 -38.97 44.25 65.69
CA ASN A 176 -40.18 44.99 65.32
C ASN A 176 -40.43 45.03 63.82
N CYS A 177 -39.39 45.19 63.00
CA CYS A 177 -39.50 45.11 61.54
C CYS A 177 -40.00 43.72 61.12
N ALA A 178 -39.55 42.69 61.82
CA ALA A 178 -39.93 41.30 61.59
C ALA A 178 -41.42 41.02 61.90
N LEU A 179 -41.92 41.48 63.06
CA LEU A 179 -43.26 41.14 63.54
C LEU A 179 -44.35 42.08 63.01
N PHE A 180 -44.04 43.38 62.90
CA PHE A 180 -45.03 44.43 62.65
C PHE A 180 -44.69 45.33 61.46
N GLY A 181 -43.46 45.25 60.94
CA GLY A 181 -42.99 46.10 59.84
C GLY A 181 -43.20 45.51 58.46
N SER A 182 -42.47 46.06 57.49
CA SER A 182 -42.47 45.66 56.07
C SER A 182 -41.98 44.24 55.81
N HIS A 183 -41.41 43.56 56.82
CA HIS A 183 -40.91 42.20 56.71
C HIS A 183 -41.86 41.17 57.35
N LYS A 184 -43.08 41.59 57.71
CA LYS A 184 -44.08 40.69 58.27
C LYS A 184 -44.43 39.60 57.27
N GLY A 185 -44.26 38.34 57.69
CA GLY A 185 -44.51 37.17 56.84
C GLY A 185 -43.31 36.76 55.98
N HIS A 186 -42.16 37.42 56.10
CA HIS A 186 -40.91 36.92 55.53
C HIS A 186 -40.31 35.80 56.40
N TYR A 187 -39.39 35.04 55.82
CA TYR A 187 -38.55 34.05 56.49
C TYR A 187 -37.43 34.79 57.20
N ILE A 188 -37.41 34.65 58.51
CA ILE A 188 -36.54 35.40 59.40
C ILE A 188 -35.81 34.40 60.27
N TYR A 189 -34.50 34.56 60.36
CA TYR A 189 -33.60 33.70 61.11
C TYR A 189 -32.83 34.56 62.10
N SER A 190 -32.45 33.97 63.24
CA SER A 190 -31.49 34.63 64.12
C SER A 190 -30.12 34.71 63.43
N GLU A 191 -29.28 35.64 63.90
CA GLU A 191 -27.88 35.70 63.45
C GLU A 191 -27.16 34.34 63.65
N GLU A 192 -27.44 33.67 64.77
CA GLU A 192 -26.86 32.36 65.12
C GLU A 192 -27.27 31.26 64.14
N ASP A 193 -28.56 31.22 63.74
CA ASP A 193 -29.05 30.25 62.76
C ASP A 193 -28.43 30.46 61.38
N ILE A 194 -28.22 31.72 60.97
CA ILE A 194 -27.56 32.05 59.70
C ILE A 194 -26.09 31.65 59.73
N ILE A 195 -25.39 31.89 60.84
CA ILE A 195 -24.00 31.44 61.01
C ILE A 195 -23.93 29.92 60.89
N SER A 196 -24.80 29.17 61.57
CA SER A 196 -24.83 27.70 61.48
C SER A 196 -25.15 27.21 60.06
N LEU A 197 -26.08 27.88 59.37
CA LEU A 197 -26.40 27.57 57.98
C LEU A 197 -25.21 27.83 57.04
N LEU A 198 -24.48 28.93 57.24
CA LEU A 198 -23.27 29.25 56.49
C LEU A 198 -22.16 28.24 56.75
N GLU A 199 -21.98 27.81 58.00
CA GLU A 199 -21.01 26.76 58.36
C GLU A 199 -21.34 25.43 57.67
N MET A 200 -22.61 25.01 57.68
CA MET A 200 -23.06 23.82 56.95
C MET A 200 -22.80 23.94 55.45
N LYS A 201 -23.14 25.09 54.84
CA LYS A 201 -22.94 25.32 53.40
C LYS A 201 -21.45 25.36 53.03
N ALA A 202 -20.62 25.94 53.89
CA ALA A 202 -19.17 25.92 53.71
C ALA A 202 -18.63 24.48 53.74
N GLN A 203 -19.09 23.66 54.68
CA GLN A 203 -18.71 22.25 54.75
C GLN A 203 -19.13 21.47 53.49
N GLU A 204 -20.38 21.63 53.03
CA GLU A 204 -20.86 21.00 51.78
C GLU A 204 -19.99 21.39 50.57
N LEU A 205 -19.59 22.66 50.48
CA LEU A 205 -18.71 23.15 49.42
C LEU A 205 -17.29 22.56 49.52
N THR A 206 -16.73 22.44 50.72
CA THR A 206 -15.42 21.81 50.93
C THR A 206 -15.44 20.34 50.51
N GLU A 207 -16.47 19.58 50.91
CA GLU A 207 -16.63 18.17 50.51
C GLU A 207 -16.79 18.01 49.00
N MET A 208 -17.48 18.96 48.34
CA MET A 208 -17.62 18.97 46.89
C MET A 208 -16.29 19.26 46.19
N VAL A 209 -15.52 20.24 46.66
CA VAL A 209 -14.19 20.57 46.12
C VAL A 209 -13.23 19.39 46.25
N GLU A 210 -13.20 18.72 47.41
CA GLU A 210 -12.37 17.52 47.61
C GLU A 210 -12.76 16.39 46.64
N ARG A 211 -14.07 16.18 46.42
CA ARG A 211 -14.55 15.18 45.48
C ARG A 211 -14.14 15.50 44.05
N ILE A 212 -14.34 16.75 43.62
CA ILE A 212 -13.95 17.21 42.28
C ILE A 212 -12.43 17.09 42.10
N HIS A 213 -11.64 17.41 43.13
CA HIS A 213 -10.18 17.29 43.05
C HIS A 213 -9.74 15.83 42.91
N LYS A 214 -10.34 14.92 43.69
CA LYS A 214 -10.08 13.47 43.59
C LYS A 214 -10.46 12.91 42.22
N GLU A 215 -11.61 13.31 41.68
CA GLU A 215 -12.05 12.91 40.34
C GLU A 215 -11.15 13.50 39.25
N SER A 216 -10.76 14.77 39.37
CA SER A 216 -9.85 15.45 38.44
C SER A 216 -8.47 14.77 38.38
N GLN A 217 -7.90 14.40 39.54
CA GLN A 217 -6.65 13.64 39.60
C GLN A 217 -6.78 12.25 38.94
N SER A 218 -7.95 11.62 39.05
CA SER A 218 -8.20 10.33 38.37
C SER A 218 -8.31 10.46 36.86
N ILE A 219 -8.69 11.65 36.36
CA ILE A 219 -8.73 12.01 34.93
C ILE A 219 -7.39 12.63 34.51
N SER A 220 -6.30 12.40 35.26
CA SER A 220 -4.99 12.96 34.93
C SER A 220 -4.63 12.64 33.48
N ARG A 221 -4.63 13.69 32.67
CA ARG A 221 -4.48 13.67 31.22
C ARG A 221 -3.23 12.90 30.80
N SER A 222 -2.16 13.04 31.57
CA SER A 222 -0.88 12.37 31.34
C SER A 222 -0.98 10.85 31.31
N LYS A 223 -1.70 10.22 32.25
CA LYS A 223 -1.79 8.76 32.30
C LYS A 223 -2.60 8.21 31.12
N HIS A 224 -3.73 8.84 30.81
CA HIS A 224 -4.57 8.43 29.68
C HIS A 224 -3.91 8.69 28.32
N GLU A 225 -3.18 9.80 28.17
CA GLU A 225 -2.41 10.07 26.95
C GLU A 225 -1.27 9.06 26.78
N GLN A 226 -0.58 8.69 27.86
CA GLN A 226 0.47 7.67 27.81
C GLN A 226 -0.10 6.29 27.48
N ASP A 227 -1.19 5.87 28.12
CA ASP A 227 -1.84 4.59 27.84
C ASP A 227 -2.35 4.52 26.39
N PHE A 228 -2.94 5.62 25.90
CA PHE A 228 -3.41 5.70 24.52
C PHE A 228 -2.26 5.71 23.50
N SER A 229 -1.18 6.46 23.79
CA SER A 229 0.03 6.47 22.97
C SER A 229 0.65 5.07 22.88
N ASN A 230 0.77 4.37 24.00
CA ASN A 230 1.27 3.00 24.05
C ASN A 230 0.38 2.04 23.24
N GLN A 231 -0.95 2.20 23.29
CA GLN A 231 -1.89 1.40 22.48
C GLN A 231 -1.73 1.67 20.98
N ILE A 232 -1.57 2.94 20.58
CA ILE A 232 -1.32 3.30 19.17
C ILE A 232 0.00 2.71 18.70
N GLN A 233 1.06 2.83 19.48
CA GLN A 233 2.39 2.28 19.14
C GLN A 233 2.34 0.76 19.02
N GLU A 234 1.65 0.07 19.92
CA GLU A 234 1.50 -1.38 19.83
C GLU A 234 0.68 -1.81 18.61
N MET A 235 -0.41 -1.10 18.30
CA MET A 235 -1.20 -1.35 17.09
C MET A 235 -0.38 -1.12 15.81
N GLN A 236 0.45 -0.06 15.79
CA GLN A 236 1.38 0.22 14.70
C GLN A 236 2.39 -0.92 14.54
N ARG A 237 3.00 -1.37 15.63
CA ARG A 237 3.97 -2.48 15.63
C ARG A 237 3.36 -3.77 15.08
N ILE A 238 2.18 -4.16 15.56
CA ILE A 238 1.44 -5.34 15.08
C ILE A 238 1.14 -5.24 13.58
N THR A 239 0.73 -4.06 13.11
CA THR A 239 0.40 -3.84 11.69
C THR A 239 1.63 -3.94 10.80
N VAL A 240 2.75 -3.35 11.24
CA VAL A 240 4.04 -3.44 10.54
C VAL A 240 4.56 -4.87 10.50
N ASP A 241 4.48 -5.61 11.60
CA ASP A 241 4.92 -7.01 11.66
C ASP A 241 4.07 -7.92 10.76
N LYS A 242 2.75 -7.69 10.72
CA LYS A 242 1.85 -8.39 9.79
C LYS A 242 2.24 -8.12 8.33
N LEU A 243 2.49 -6.86 7.99
CA LEU A 243 2.90 -6.46 6.65
C LEU A 243 4.24 -7.10 6.26
N LYS A 244 5.23 -7.07 7.16
CA LYS A 244 6.53 -7.73 6.95
C LYS A 244 6.39 -9.23 6.70
N LYS A 245 5.49 -9.90 7.42
CA LYS A 245 5.20 -11.33 7.23
C LYS A 245 4.62 -11.60 5.84
N GLU A 246 3.63 -10.83 5.40
CA GLU A 246 3.02 -10.98 4.07
C GLU A 246 4.04 -10.77 2.94
N PHE A 247 4.93 -9.77 3.06
CA PHE A 247 6.04 -9.58 2.11
C PHE A 247 7.08 -10.70 2.18
N GLY A 248 7.29 -11.32 3.34
CA GLY A 248 8.13 -12.51 3.50
C GLY A 248 7.58 -13.67 2.66
N GLU A 249 6.30 -14.01 2.85
CA GLU A 249 5.63 -15.10 2.11
C GLU A 249 5.65 -14.87 0.59
N LEU A 250 5.55 -13.61 0.16
CA LEU A 250 5.64 -13.25 -1.26
C LEU A 250 7.04 -13.49 -1.85
N ARG A 251 8.10 -13.13 -1.12
CA ARG A 251 9.48 -13.42 -1.53
C ARG A 251 9.71 -14.92 -1.63
N ASP A 252 9.24 -15.69 -0.66
CA ASP A 252 9.36 -17.16 -0.69
C ASP A 252 8.68 -17.77 -1.93
N LYS A 253 7.51 -17.25 -2.34
CA LYS A 253 6.83 -17.70 -3.56
C LYS A 253 7.62 -17.37 -4.83
N ILE A 254 8.25 -16.20 -4.89
CA ILE A 254 9.10 -15.80 -6.01
C ILE A 254 10.31 -16.73 -6.11
N ASP A 255 11.00 -16.97 -4.99
CA ASP A 255 12.18 -17.84 -4.92
C ASP A 255 11.83 -19.29 -5.30
N GLN A 256 10.66 -19.78 -4.88
CA GLN A 256 10.18 -21.11 -5.29
C GLN A 256 9.95 -21.19 -6.81
N LYS A 257 9.36 -20.15 -7.41
CA LYS A 257 9.16 -20.10 -8.86
C LYS A 257 10.47 -20.01 -9.62
N GLU A 258 11.43 -19.24 -9.13
CA GLU A 258 12.78 -19.19 -9.67
C GLU A 258 13.43 -20.58 -9.65
N LYS A 259 13.44 -21.26 -8.50
CA LYS A 259 14.00 -22.62 -8.36
C LYS A 259 13.36 -23.61 -9.34
N ILE A 260 12.04 -23.55 -9.52
CA ILE A 260 11.33 -24.40 -10.49
C ILE A 260 11.82 -24.10 -11.91
N LEU A 261 11.90 -22.84 -12.32
CA LEU A 261 12.31 -22.47 -13.68
C LEU A 261 13.78 -22.84 -13.96
N VAL A 262 14.67 -22.61 -12.99
CA VAL A 262 16.07 -23.04 -13.09
C VAL A 262 16.16 -24.56 -13.25
N SER A 263 15.39 -25.33 -12.46
CA SER A 263 15.36 -26.79 -12.60
C SER A 263 14.86 -27.25 -13.98
N GLN A 264 13.87 -26.55 -14.55
CA GLN A 264 13.36 -26.85 -15.90
C GLN A 264 14.42 -26.58 -16.97
N ILE A 265 15.17 -25.49 -16.85
CA ILE A 265 16.31 -25.19 -17.74
C ILE A 265 17.37 -26.28 -17.63
N MET A 266 17.73 -26.69 -16.40
CA MET A 266 18.71 -27.75 -16.19
C MET A 266 18.26 -29.08 -16.81
N ILE A 267 17.01 -29.49 -16.61
CA ILE A 267 16.45 -30.72 -17.20
C ILE A 267 16.44 -30.64 -18.72
N ALA A 268 15.99 -29.52 -19.29
CA ALA A 268 15.99 -29.32 -20.74
C ALA A 268 17.42 -29.41 -21.30
N THR A 269 18.37 -28.75 -20.67
CA THR A 269 19.78 -28.73 -21.06
C THR A 269 20.39 -30.14 -20.98
N SER A 270 20.13 -30.88 -19.90
CA SER A 270 20.56 -32.27 -19.74
C SER A 270 20.00 -33.18 -20.83
N ASN A 271 18.72 -33.03 -21.17
CA ASN A 271 18.09 -33.77 -22.27
C ASN A 271 18.72 -33.44 -23.63
N HIS A 272 19.09 -32.18 -23.89
CA HIS A 272 19.81 -31.79 -25.10
C HIS A 272 21.22 -32.40 -25.15
N ILE A 273 21.94 -32.41 -24.03
CA ILE A 273 23.25 -33.05 -23.90
C ILE A 273 23.15 -34.56 -24.16
N SER A 274 22.16 -35.24 -23.58
CA SER A 274 21.93 -36.68 -23.81
C SER A 274 21.67 -36.98 -25.29
N LYS A 275 20.77 -36.22 -25.93
CA LYS A 275 20.47 -36.39 -27.37
C LYS A 275 21.71 -36.18 -28.24
N PHE A 276 22.55 -35.20 -27.89
CA PHE A 276 23.82 -34.99 -28.59
C PHE A 276 24.77 -36.16 -28.40
N SER A 277 24.89 -36.70 -27.19
CA SER A 277 25.69 -37.89 -26.89
C SER A 277 25.23 -39.12 -27.67
N ASP A 278 23.93 -39.38 -27.74
CA ASP A 278 23.37 -40.50 -28.48
C ASP A 278 23.66 -40.38 -29.98
N TRP A 279 23.49 -39.17 -30.53
CA TRP A 279 23.83 -38.87 -31.91
C TRP A 279 25.34 -39.04 -32.18
N TRP A 280 26.19 -38.59 -31.26
CA TRP A 280 27.64 -38.74 -31.34
C TRP A 280 28.07 -40.20 -31.35
N ASN A 281 27.51 -41.02 -30.44
CA ASN A 281 27.77 -42.45 -30.37
C ASN A 281 27.39 -43.17 -31.67
N ASN A 282 26.32 -42.74 -32.35
CA ASN A 282 25.97 -43.28 -33.65
C ASN A 282 26.94 -42.86 -34.76
N THR A 283 27.64 -41.74 -34.60
CA THR A 283 28.57 -41.18 -35.60
C THR A 283 30.01 -41.69 -35.42
N ILE A 284 30.33 -42.35 -34.30
CA ILE A 284 31.68 -42.80 -33.95
C ILE A 284 32.26 -43.88 -34.90
N HIS A 285 31.42 -44.52 -35.72
CA HIS A 285 31.87 -45.56 -36.66
C HIS A 285 32.92 -45.06 -37.67
N ILE A 286 32.87 -43.78 -38.07
CA ILE A 286 33.83 -43.19 -39.00
C ILE A 286 35.23 -43.16 -38.39
N GLU A 287 35.34 -42.91 -37.08
CA GLU A 287 36.62 -42.96 -36.38
C GLU A 287 37.21 -44.37 -36.44
N LYS A 288 36.36 -45.39 -36.24
CA LYS A 288 36.75 -46.79 -36.34
C LYS A 288 37.18 -47.16 -37.77
N ASP A 289 36.50 -46.65 -38.79
CA ASP A 289 36.85 -46.87 -40.19
C ASP A 289 38.19 -46.21 -40.53
N CYS A 290 38.43 -45.00 -40.03
CA CYS A 290 39.73 -44.31 -40.12
C CYS A 290 40.86 -45.12 -39.49
N GLN A 291 40.66 -45.61 -38.27
CA GLN A 291 41.66 -46.44 -37.58
C GLN A 291 41.92 -47.74 -38.33
N THR A 292 40.89 -48.36 -38.88
CA THR A 292 41.01 -49.60 -39.67
C THR A 292 41.81 -49.36 -40.96
N TRP A 293 41.52 -48.27 -41.66
CA TRP A 293 42.27 -47.87 -42.86
C TRP A 293 43.74 -47.56 -42.54
N ILE A 294 44.01 -46.82 -41.46
CA ILE A 294 45.39 -46.50 -41.01
C ILE A 294 46.18 -47.78 -40.74
N LYS A 295 45.60 -48.75 -40.01
CA LYS A 295 46.25 -50.04 -39.74
C LYS A 295 46.51 -50.83 -41.02
N LEU A 296 45.55 -50.86 -41.95
CA LEU A 296 45.71 -51.55 -43.22
C LEU A 296 46.84 -50.93 -44.05
N ALA A 297 46.92 -49.59 -44.09
CA ALA A 297 47.99 -48.87 -44.75
C ALA A 297 49.36 -49.18 -44.12
N GLN A 298 49.46 -49.15 -42.79
CA GLN A 298 50.69 -49.47 -42.05
C GLN A 298 51.18 -50.89 -42.34
N ASN A 299 50.31 -51.90 -42.22
CA ASN A 299 50.66 -53.28 -42.52
C ASN A 299 51.12 -53.46 -43.97
N THR A 300 50.50 -52.75 -44.91
CA THR A 300 50.91 -52.79 -46.31
C THR A 300 52.31 -52.19 -46.49
N PHE A 301 52.60 -51.06 -45.85
CA PHE A 301 53.94 -50.46 -45.86
C PHE A 301 55.00 -51.37 -45.24
N GLU A 302 54.68 -52.11 -44.19
CA GLU A 302 55.59 -53.10 -43.62
C GLU A 302 55.89 -54.22 -44.63
N GLN A 303 54.87 -54.74 -45.33
CA GLN A 303 55.07 -55.74 -46.40
C GLN A 303 55.92 -55.23 -47.56
N PHE A 304 55.83 -53.94 -47.90
CA PHE A 304 56.69 -53.28 -48.88
C PHE A 304 58.17 -53.36 -48.52
N THR A 305 58.49 -53.31 -47.22
CA THR A 305 59.88 -53.40 -46.76
C THR A 305 60.43 -54.83 -46.82
N GLU A 306 59.56 -55.84 -46.91
CA GLU A 306 59.94 -57.27 -46.85
C GLU A 306 59.92 -58.00 -48.21
N GLN A 307 59.14 -57.57 -49.21
CA GLN A 307 58.98 -58.30 -50.50
C GLN A 307 59.41 -57.50 -51.75
N VAL A 308 60.04 -58.20 -52.72
CA VAL A 308 60.67 -57.61 -53.93
C VAL A 308 59.72 -57.56 -55.16
N LYS A 309 58.44 -57.97 -55.03
CA LYS A 309 57.49 -58.01 -56.16
C LYS A 309 56.78 -56.66 -56.40
N TYR A 310 57.47 -55.76 -57.08
CA TYR A 310 57.05 -54.38 -57.35
C TYR A 310 55.64 -54.20 -57.97
N TRP A 311 55.18 -55.11 -58.84
CA TRP A 311 53.93 -54.90 -59.61
C TRP A 311 52.64 -55.17 -58.82
N GLU A 312 52.59 -56.22 -58.01
CA GLU A 312 51.41 -56.52 -57.16
C GLU A 312 51.23 -55.43 -56.10
N LEU A 313 52.35 -54.92 -55.61
CA LEU A 313 52.43 -53.82 -54.66
C LEU A 313 51.87 -52.50 -55.20
N LEU A 314 52.11 -52.18 -56.48
CA LEU A 314 51.61 -50.96 -57.12
C LEU A 314 50.07 -50.91 -57.16
N ASN A 315 49.44 -52.03 -57.52
CA ASN A 315 47.98 -52.15 -57.56
C ASN A 315 47.36 -52.02 -56.16
N ILE A 316 48.02 -52.58 -55.13
CA ILE A 316 47.56 -52.46 -53.75
C ILE A 316 47.63 -50.98 -53.30
N THR A 317 48.71 -50.26 -53.64
CA THR A 317 48.84 -48.83 -53.28
C THR A 317 47.81 -47.94 -53.93
N ASP A 318 47.46 -48.17 -55.20
CA ASP A 318 46.43 -47.39 -55.88
C ASP A 318 45.05 -47.63 -55.28
N SER A 319 44.73 -48.88 -54.92
CA SER A 319 43.49 -49.22 -54.21
C SER A 319 43.44 -48.56 -52.82
N LEU A 320 44.52 -48.64 -52.05
CA LEU A 320 44.64 -48.01 -50.72
C LEU A 320 44.48 -46.49 -50.79
N ARG A 321 45.10 -45.86 -51.79
CA ARG A 321 45.01 -44.43 -52.05
C ARG A 321 43.58 -44.01 -52.41
N ASN A 322 42.91 -44.74 -53.28
CA ASN A 322 41.52 -44.45 -53.66
C ASN A 322 40.57 -44.59 -52.47
N ASN A 323 40.73 -45.66 -51.68
CA ASN A 323 39.97 -45.85 -50.43
C ASN A 323 40.25 -44.72 -49.43
N GLY A 324 41.51 -44.28 -49.31
CA GLY A 324 41.88 -43.16 -48.43
C GLY A 324 41.29 -41.83 -48.87
N LEU A 325 41.26 -41.55 -50.17
CA LEU A 325 40.62 -40.36 -50.74
C LEU A 325 39.10 -40.37 -50.51
N GLN A 326 38.45 -41.52 -50.70
CA GLN A 326 37.02 -41.67 -50.40
C GLN A 326 36.75 -41.43 -48.92
N LEU A 327 37.53 -42.05 -48.03
CA LEU A 327 37.41 -41.86 -46.58
C LEU A 327 37.64 -40.39 -46.18
N GLN A 328 38.62 -39.72 -46.80
CA GLN A 328 38.87 -38.29 -46.58
C GLN A 328 37.66 -37.42 -46.97
N GLN A 329 36.96 -37.75 -48.06
CA GLN A 329 35.74 -37.04 -48.45
C GLN A 329 34.60 -37.29 -47.45
N GLU A 330 34.45 -38.52 -46.96
CA GLU A 330 33.45 -38.86 -45.95
C GLU A 330 33.72 -38.17 -44.60
N ILE A 331 34.97 -38.07 -44.17
CA ILE A 331 35.36 -37.31 -42.97
C ILE A 331 34.95 -35.85 -43.12
N LYS A 332 35.26 -35.21 -44.26
CA LYS A 332 34.90 -33.80 -44.50
C LYS A 332 33.38 -33.59 -44.46
N LYS A 333 32.62 -34.51 -45.07
CA LYS A 333 31.16 -34.48 -45.06
C LYS A 333 30.61 -34.59 -43.63
N HIS A 334 31.12 -35.52 -42.83
CA HIS A 334 30.68 -35.68 -41.44
C HIS A 334 31.13 -34.54 -40.54
N GLN A 335 32.31 -33.96 -40.77
CA GLN A 335 32.75 -32.76 -40.06
C GLN A 335 31.78 -31.59 -40.27
N GLN A 336 31.32 -31.38 -41.51
CA GLN A 336 30.30 -30.37 -41.80
C GLN A 336 28.96 -30.70 -41.13
N GLN A 337 28.55 -31.96 -41.11
CA GLN A 337 27.33 -32.40 -40.40
C GLN A 337 27.44 -32.17 -38.89
N ILE A 338 28.60 -32.43 -38.28
CA ILE A 338 28.87 -32.16 -36.85
C ILE A 338 28.73 -30.66 -36.57
N ILE A 339 29.34 -29.80 -37.40
CA ILE A 339 29.24 -28.35 -37.24
C ILE A 339 27.78 -27.89 -37.37
N ALA A 340 27.10 -28.30 -38.44
CA ALA A 340 25.69 -27.94 -38.66
C ALA A 340 24.77 -28.45 -37.53
N LYS A 341 25.02 -29.66 -37.01
CA LYS A 341 24.23 -30.22 -35.90
C LYS A 341 24.49 -29.49 -34.60
N LYS A 342 25.75 -29.14 -34.32
CA LYS A 342 26.14 -28.32 -33.17
C LYS A 342 25.44 -26.95 -33.24
N GLU A 343 25.48 -26.28 -34.38
CA GLU A 343 24.81 -24.99 -34.58
C GLU A 343 23.29 -25.11 -34.46
N GLN A 344 22.69 -26.16 -35.04
CA GLN A 344 21.26 -26.46 -34.88
C GLN A 344 20.86 -26.62 -33.40
N MET A 345 21.70 -27.29 -32.61
CA MET A 345 21.41 -27.53 -31.18
C MET A 345 21.64 -26.30 -30.31
N ILE A 346 22.66 -25.49 -30.61
CA ILE A 346 22.92 -24.22 -29.91
C ILE A 346 21.84 -23.18 -30.27
N GLY A 347 21.37 -23.17 -31.52
CA GLY A 347 20.33 -22.26 -32.01
C GLY A 347 18.91 -22.61 -31.57
N GLN A 348 18.69 -23.80 -30.98
CA GLN A 348 17.42 -24.12 -30.33
C GLN A 348 17.33 -23.36 -29.00
N GLU A 349 16.75 -22.17 -29.03
CA GLU A 349 16.43 -21.43 -27.82
C GLU A 349 15.60 -22.32 -26.87
N ILE A 350 16.10 -22.51 -25.64
CA ILE A 350 15.32 -23.12 -24.57
C ILE A 350 14.23 -22.12 -24.22
N ASN A 351 13.07 -22.30 -24.85
CA ASN A 351 11.96 -21.35 -24.76
C ASN A 351 11.25 -21.47 -23.40
N VAL A 352 11.88 -20.92 -22.37
CA VAL A 352 11.27 -20.78 -21.04
C VAL A 352 10.43 -19.51 -21.06
N LYS A 353 9.16 -19.64 -21.41
CA LYS A 353 8.24 -18.52 -21.32
C LYS A 353 7.86 -18.29 -19.87
N PHE A 354 8.38 -17.21 -19.28
CA PHE A 354 7.89 -16.71 -18.01
C PHE A 354 6.48 -16.17 -18.21
N ASN A 355 5.48 -16.92 -17.76
CA ASN A 355 4.09 -16.46 -17.81
C ASN A 355 3.83 -15.52 -16.63
N TRP A 356 4.05 -14.23 -16.83
CA TRP A 356 3.74 -13.19 -15.84
C TRP A 356 2.28 -13.24 -15.37
N ASN A 357 1.34 -13.71 -16.21
CA ASN A 357 -0.07 -13.82 -15.82
C ASN A 357 -0.34 -14.92 -14.78
N SER A 358 0.63 -15.80 -14.52
CA SER A 358 0.52 -16.82 -13.47
C SER A 358 0.85 -16.26 -12.07
N LEU A 359 1.61 -15.16 -11.99
CA LEU A 359 1.68 -14.28 -10.83
C LEU A 359 0.52 -13.30 -10.98
N LYS A 360 -0.66 -13.69 -10.50
CA LYS A 360 -1.83 -12.82 -10.58
C LYS A 360 -1.49 -11.53 -9.85
N LEU A 361 -1.52 -10.40 -10.57
CA LEU A 361 -1.35 -9.07 -9.98
C LEU A 361 -2.38 -8.83 -8.86
N GLU A 362 -3.51 -9.53 -8.91
CA GLU A 362 -4.55 -9.59 -7.87
C GLU A 362 -3.99 -10.01 -6.50
N ASP A 363 -2.96 -10.86 -6.45
CA ASP A 363 -2.30 -11.26 -5.19
C ASP A 363 -1.43 -10.12 -4.63
N PHE A 364 -0.95 -9.20 -5.48
CA PHE A 364 -0.23 -7.99 -5.07
C PHE A 364 -1.19 -6.85 -4.71
N CYS A 365 -2.31 -6.71 -5.41
CA CYS A 365 -3.28 -5.63 -5.17
C CYS A 365 -3.95 -5.73 -3.79
N LYS A 366 -4.15 -6.94 -3.27
CA LYS A 366 -4.67 -7.16 -1.89
C LYS A 366 -3.77 -6.58 -0.79
N ILE A 367 -2.49 -6.34 -1.05
CA ILE A 367 -1.55 -5.72 -0.10
C ILE A 367 -1.62 -4.18 -0.19
N ILE A 368 -1.97 -3.64 -1.36
CA ILE A 368 -1.99 -2.20 -1.65
C ILE A 368 -3.32 -1.55 -1.24
N GLU A 369 -4.41 -2.32 -1.29
CA GLU A 369 -5.67 -1.98 -0.62
C GLU A 369 -5.41 -2.03 0.90
N GLY A 370 -4.80 -0.96 1.43
CA GLY A 370 -4.47 -0.84 2.84
C GLY A 370 -5.68 -1.17 3.73
N PRO A 371 -5.46 -1.55 5.00
CA PRO A 371 -6.56 -1.86 5.91
C PRO A 371 -7.55 -0.71 5.86
N GLU A 372 -8.78 -0.98 5.39
CA GLU A 372 -9.85 0.01 5.45
C GLU A 372 -9.90 0.48 6.89
N LEU A 373 -9.48 1.73 7.12
CA LEU A 373 -9.67 2.40 8.39
C LEU A 373 -11.19 2.52 8.50
N ILE A 374 -11.81 1.54 9.13
CA ILE A 374 -13.22 1.56 9.53
C ILE A 374 -13.32 2.66 10.57
N THR A 375 -13.41 3.90 10.09
CA THR A 375 -13.81 5.05 10.87
C THR A 375 -15.28 4.83 11.15
N ASN A 376 -15.58 4.20 12.28
CA ASN A 376 -16.94 4.11 12.83
C ASN A 376 -17.41 5.52 13.19
N THR A 377 -17.77 6.28 12.16
CA THR A 377 -18.35 7.61 12.28
C THR A 377 -19.83 7.38 12.56
N THR A 378 -20.12 7.18 13.84
CA THR A 378 -21.49 7.05 14.33
C THR A 378 -22.10 8.44 14.28
N ASN A 379 -22.96 8.67 13.28
CA ASN A 379 -23.75 9.90 13.18
C ASN A 379 -24.67 10.05 14.40
N GLN A 380 -24.31 10.95 15.31
CA GLN A 380 -25.28 11.73 16.08
C GLN A 380 -24.93 13.22 15.94
N SER A 381 -25.84 13.92 15.29
CA SER A 381 -25.85 15.36 15.14
C SER A 381 -26.20 16.03 16.46
N GLN A 382 -25.45 17.06 16.86
CA GLN A 382 -25.99 18.37 17.25
C GLN A 382 -24.86 19.41 17.40
N GLN A 383 -24.87 20.37 16.46
CA GLN A 383 -24.55 21.79 16.57
C GLN A 383 -23.41 22.26 17.51
N SER A 384 -22.32 22.73 16.91
CA SER A 384 -21.79 24.09 17.12
C SER A 384 -20.76 24.45 16.04
N PRO A 385 -20.83 25.63 15.38
CA PRO A 385 -19.78 26.11 14.51
C PRO A 385 -18.76 26.91 15.35
N TYR A 386 -17.47 26.72 15.10
CA TYR A 386 -16.37 27.72 15.13
C TYR A 386 -15.02 27.08 15.53
N LEU A 387 -14.01 27.41 14.71
CA LEU A 387 -12.55 27.31 14.93
C LEU A 387 -11.90 25.91 14.83
N LEU A 388 -11.55 25.51 13.60
CA LEU A 388 -10.28 24.80 13.37
C LEU A 388 -9.42 25.62 12.41
N SER A 389 -8.46 26.35 12.97
CA SER A 389 -7.30 26.84 12.23
C SER A 389 -6.40 25.66 11.90
N SER A 390 -6.12 25.47 10.62
CA SER A 390 -5.13 24.54 10.09
C SER A 390 -3.74 24.83 10.66
N PHE A 391 -3.21 23.90 11.45
CA PHE A 391 -1.80 23.84 11.84
C PHE A 391 -1.10 22.88 10.87
N THR A 392 -0.39 23.42 9.89
CA THR A 392 0.55 22.66 9.05
C THR A 392 1.91 22.65 9.73
N MET A 393 2.33 21.50 10.25
CA MET A 393 3.72 21.27 10.65
C MET A 393 4.54 20.97 9.39
N GLN A 394 5.36 21.93 8.96
CA GLN A 394 6.43 21.70 7.99
C GLN A 394 7.57 20.97 8.71
N GLN A 395 7.85 19.73 8.32
CA GLN A 395 9.14 19.10 8.61
C GLN A 395 10.05 19.29 7.41
N SER A 396 11.11 20.07 7.60
CA SER A 396 12.28 20.11 6.74
C SER A 396 13.05 18.80 6.86
N ILE A 397 13.25 18.10 5.75
CA ILE A 397 14.19 16.98 5.67
C ILE A 397 15.53 17.57 5.22
N GLU A 398 16.50 17.60 6.14
CA GLU A 398 17.91 17.76 5.81
C GLU A 398 18.45 16.38 5.39
N GLU A 399 18.88 16.27 4.14
CA GLU A 399 19.69 15.17 3.63
C GLU A 399 21.06 15.21 4.32
N THR A 400 21.42 14.15 5.04
CA THR A 400 22.80 13.91 5.46
C THR A 400 23.26 12.55 4.93
N ASP A 401 24.42 12.61 4.29
CA ASP A 401 25.11 11.56 3.56
C ASP A 401 25.43 10.31 4.41
N LEU A 402 24.98 9.14 3.94
CA LEU A 402 25.51 7.85 4.34
C LEU A 402 25.68 6.95 3.10
N LEU A 403 26.76 7.17 2.37
CA LEU A 403 27.31 6.24 1.38
C LEU A 403 28.84 6.30 1.48
N ASN A 404 29.40 5.44 2.34
CA ASN A 404 30.79 4.99 2.26
C ASN A 404 30.91 3.68 3.04
N ASP A 405 30.79 2.57 2.32
CA ASP A 405 31.72 1.44 2.40
C ASP A 405 31.13 0.25 1.64
N VAL A 406 31.79 -0.11 0.53
CA VAL A 406 32.08 -1.45 0.01
C VAL A 406 32.39 -1.27 -1.47
N SER A 407 33.66 -1.01 -1.80
CA SER A 407 34.23 -1.27 -3.12
C SER A 407 35.75 -1.20 -3.06
N ALA A 408 36.38 -2.31 -2.67
CA ALA A 408 37.80 -2.55 -2.91
C ALA A 408 38.02 -4.04 -3.14
N THR A 409 38.15 -4.46 -4.41
CA THR A 409 39.33 -5.19 -4.92
C THR A 409 39.12 -5.65 -6.37
N PHE A 410 40.23 -5.66 -7.12
CA PHE A 410 40.46 -6.14 -8.49
C PHE A 410 40.12 -5.19 -9.64
N ALA A 411 41.09 -4.38 -10.07
CA ALA A 411 41.95 -4.73 -11.22
C ALA A 411 42.83 -3.54 -11.62
N ASN A 412 44.14 -3.64 -11.34
CA ASN A 412 45.17 -2.91 -12.07
C ASN A 412 45.68 -3.84 -13.18
N GLU A 413 45.66 -3.38 -14.43
CA GLU A 413 46.82 -3.40 -15.33
C GLU A 413 46.44 -2.67 -16.63
N ALA A 414 47.07 -1.50 -16.80
CA ALA A 414 47.12 -0.73 -18.04
C ALA A 414 48.36 -1.20 -18.83
N GLU A 415 48.34 -1.33 -20.16
CA GLU A 415 48.70 -0.33 -21.19
C GLU A 415 49.23 -1.13 -22.45
N PRO A 416 49.59 -0.54 -23.62
CA PRO A 416 48.79 0.33 -24.49
C PRO A 416 49.05 0.08 -26.02
N VAL A 417 48.43 0.92 -26.87
CA VAL A 417 48.83 1.29 -28.26
C VAL A 417 48.74 0.24 -29.40
N ASN A 418 47.83 0.45 -30.37
CA ASN A 418 48.22 0.86 -31.73
C ASN A 418 47.06 1.27 -32.66
N GLN A 419 47.28 2.39 -33.35
CA GLN A 419 46.48 2.98 -34.40
C GLN A 419 46.74 2.25 -35.73
N ILE A 420 45.71 1.83 -36.47
CA ILE A 420 45.80 1.70 -37.94
C ILE A 420 44.51 2.23 -38.59
N LYS A 421 44.65 3.39 -39.22
CA LYS A 421 43.76 3.90 -40.27
C LYS A 421 43.80 2.95 -41.47
N ARG A 422 42.66 2.48 -41.97
CA ARG A 422 42.51 2.12 -43.39
C ARG A 422 41.18 2.62 -43.95
N VAL A 423 41.35 3.60 -44.85
CA VAL A 423 40.43 4.00 -45.90
C VAL A 423 40.36 2.87 -46.92
N PHE A 424 39.17 2.46 -47.36
CA PHE A 424 38.95 1.99 -48.73
C PHE A 424 37.53 2.32 -49.20
N ARG A 425 37.47 2.95 -50.37
CA ARG A 425 36.30 3.20 -51.21
C ARG A 425 36.04 1.97 -52.10
N SER A 426 34.77 1.68 -52.39
CA SER A 426 34.19 1.23 -53.70
C SER A 426 32.74 0.78 -53.41
N ALA A 427 31.66 1.34 -53.96
CA ALA A 427 31.24 1.61 -55.35
C ALA A 427 30.78 0.35 -56.13
N THR A 428 29.45 0.17 -56.17
CA THR A 428 28.58 -0.38 -57.27
C THR A 428 28.65 -1.88 -57.65
N PRO A 429 27.64 -2.47 -58.36
CA PRO A 429 26.30 -1.98 -58.70
C PRO A 429 25.14 -2.98 -58.48
N THR A 430 23.95 -2.40 -58.56
CA THR A 430 22.64 -2.92 -58.99
C THR A 430 22.66 -4.06 -60.01
N ASN A 431 21.87 -5.11 -59.78
CA ASN A 431 21.27 -5.93 -60.83
C ASN A 431 19.90 -6.44 -60.36
N GLN A 432 18.85 -5.85 -60.92
CA GLN A 432 17.49 -6.38 -60.92
C GLN A 432 17.34 -7.27 -62.15
N VAL A 433 16.96 -8.53 -61.96
CA VAL A 433 16.48 -9.40 -63.03
C VAL A 433 15.11 -9.90 -62.60
N ASN A 434 14.11 -9.51 -63.41
CA ASN A 434 12.76 -10.05 -63.44
C ASN A 434 12.78 -11.55 -63.77
N THR A 435 11.87 -12.33 -63.21
CA THR A 435 11.23 -13.45 -63.92
C THR A 435 9.89 -13.77 -63.26
N GLU A 436 8.93 -14.01 -64.14
CA GLU A 436 7.50 -14.16 -63.92
C GLU A 436 7.12 -15.60 -63.51
N ASN A 437 5.94 -15.70 -62.86
CA ASN A 437 4.89 -16.71 -63.01
C ASN A 437 5.24 -18.22 -63.01
N CYS A 438 4.66 -18.96 -62.05
CA CYS A 438 3.71 -20.04 -62.34
C CYS A 438 2.96 -20.51 -61.08
N GLU A 439 1.64 -20.32 -61.12
CA GLU A 439 0.62 -21.10 -60.39
C GLU A 439 0.56 -22.54 -60.96
N PRO A 440 0.07 -23.56 -60.22
CA PRO A 440 -1.38 -23.78 -60.21
C PRO A 440 -2.01 -24.21 -58.87
N SER A 441 -3.27 -23.78 -58.77
CA SER A 441 -4.40 -24.25 -57.97
C SER A 441 -4.41 -25.72 -57.55
N LEU A 442 -4.93 -25.98 -56.34
CA LEU A 442 -6.06 -26.89 -56.07
C LEU A 442 -6.67 -26.58 -54.68
N SER A 443 -8.00 -26.67 -54.61
CA SER A 443 -8.91 -26.20 -53.55
C SER A 443 -9.32 -27.33 -52.56
N PRO A 444 -10.43 -27.22 -51.77
CA PRO A 444 -10.38 -26.86 -50.35
C PRO A 444 -10.93 -27.97 -49.41
N ILE A 445 -10.52 -27.97 -48.14
CA ILE A 445 -11.24 -28.73 -47.10
C ILE A 445 -11.58 -27.76 -45.97
N GLU A 446 -12.89 -27.51 -45.86
CA GLU A 446 -13.53 -26.79 -44.77
C GLU A 446 -13.45 -27.61 -43.47
N SER A 447 -12.99 -26.98 -42.39
CA SER A 447 -13.34 -27.43 -41.05
C SER A 447 -13.53 -26.23 -40.14
N ASN A 448 -14.80 -25.88 -39.94
CA ASN A 448 -15.28 -24.89 -38.99
C ASN A 448 -14.92 -25.30 -37.55
N ARG A 449 -14.00 -24.56 -36.93
CA ARG A 449 -13.91 -24.41 -35.47
C ARG A 449 -13.62 -22.95 -35.13
N THR A 450 -14.67 -22.22 -34.82
CA THR A 450 -14.62 -20.85 -34.29
C THR A 450 -14.03 -20.87 -32.89
N SER A 451 -12.71 -20.66 -32.78
CA SER A 451 -12.07 -20.20 -31.55
C SER A 451 -12.02 -18.67 -31.59
N ILE A 452 -12.70 -18.02 -30.64
CA ILE A 452 -12.64 -16.58 -30.43
C ILE A 452 -11.25 -16.26 -29.85
N CYS A 453 -10.28 -16.12 -30.76
CA CYS A 453 -8.96 -15.62 -30.45
C CYS A 453 -9.09 -14.09 -30.35
N ARG A 454 -9.08 -13.54 -29.14
CA ARG A 454 -9.06 -12.09 -28.91
C ARG A 454 -7.82 -11.52 -29.61
N LYS A 455 -8.01 -10.88 -30.77
CA LYS A 455 -6.96 -10.19 -31.50
C LYS A 455 -6.32 -9.18 -30.55
N LYS A 456 -5.06 -9.40 -30.19
CA LYS A 456 -4.25 -8.36 -29.52
C LYS A 456 -4.27 -7.15 -30.45
N SER A 457 -4.69 -5.99 -29.93
CA SER A 457 -4.69 -4.73 -30.66
C SER A 457 -3.26 -4.46 -31.15
N GLN A 458 -3.00 -4.75 -32.42
CA GLN A 458 -1.69 -4.62 -33.02
C GLN A 458 -1.52 -3.15 -33.39
N VAL A 459 -0.57 -2.47 -32.74
CA VAL A 459 -0.24 -1.08 -33.06
C VAL A 459 0.12 -1.00 -34.55
N PRO A 460 -0.51 -0.10 -35.33
CA PRO A 460 -0.18 0.05 -36.75
C PRO A 460 1.31 0.35 -36.94
N MET A 461 1.99 -0.37 -37.84
CA MET A 461 3.44 -0.24 -38.05
C MET A 461 3.90 1.20 -38.32
N LYS A 462 3.07 2.00 -39.00
CA LYS A 462 3.33 3.43 -39.23
C LYS A 462 3.40 4.24 -37.92
N LEU A 463 2.50 3.96 -36.98
CA LEU A 463 2.48 4.62 -35.67
C LEU A 463 3.69 4.19 -34.83
N GLN A 464 4.09 2.92 -34.93
CA GLN A 464 5.29 2.42 -34.25
C GLN A 464 6.56 3.13 -34.72
N LEU A 465 6.75 3.26 -36.04
CA LEU A 465 7.89 3.98 -36.62
C LEU A 465 7.90 5.45 -36.19
N TYR A 466 6.73 6.09 -36.15
CA TYR A 466 6.60 7.47 -35.66
C TYR A 466 7.00 7.59 -34.19
N MET A 467 6.53 6.69 -33.32
CA MET A 467 6.92 6.65 -31.90
C MET A 467 8.44 6.47 -31.72
N ASP A 468 9.10 5.66 -32.55
CA ASP A 468 10.54 5.49 -32.51
C ASP A 468 11.29 6.79 -32.89
N GLU A 469 10.75 7.62 -33.77
CA GLU A 469 11.30 8.95 -34.08
C GLU A 469 11.14 9.95 -32.93
N LEU A 470 10.02 9.89 -32.20
CA LEU A 470 9.79 10.69 -31.00
C LEU A 470 10.78 10.34 -29.88
N ARG A 471 11.13 9.05 -29.70
CA ARG A 471 12.17 8.62 -28.73
C ARG A 471 13.56 9.10 -29.12
N LYS A 472 13.84 9.20 -30.43
CA LYS A 472 15.12 9.71 -30.96
C LYS A 472 15.26 11.24 -30.85
N GLY A 473 14.18 11.96 -30.52
CA GLY A 473 14.20 13.42 -30.40
C GLY A 473 14.42 14.14 -31.73
N LYS A 474 14.05 13.50 -32.85
CA LYS A 474 14.13 14.14 -34.18
C LYS A 474 13.03 15.16 -34.43
N ILE A 475 12.00 15.15 -33.59
CA ILE A 475 10.76 15.90 -33.77
C ILE A 475 10.50 16.66 -32.46
N ASP A 476 10.29 17.98 -32.54
CA ASP A 476 9.98 18.79 -31.36
C ASP A 476 8.51 18.70 -30.92
N VAL A 477 7.61 18.37 -31.86
CA VAL A 477 6.15 18.35 -31.66
C VAL A 477 5.56 17.01 -32.10
N ALA A 478 5.02 16.24 -31.16
CA ALA A 478 4.27 15.03 -31.47
C ALA A 478 2.80 15.37 -31.75
N GLU A 479 2.26 14.97 -32.90
CA GLU A 479 0.87 15.26 -33.27
C GLU A 479 0.07 13.99 -33.51
N PHE A 480 -1.05 13.87 -32.80
CA PHE A 480 -1.99 12.77 -32.93
C PHE A 480 -3.40 13.29 -33.11
N ASN A 481 -4.05 12.84 -34.18
CA ASN A 481 -5.41 13.22 -34.54
C ASN A 481 -6.25 11.96 -34.73
N ASN A 482 -7.49 12.00 -34.24
CA ASN A 482 -8.47 10.91 -34.41
C ASN A 482 -7.97 9.55 -33.90
N LEU A 483 -7.27 9.52 -32.76
CA LEU A 483 -6.84 8.25 -32.19
C LEU A 483 -8.01 7.45 -31.65
N GLU A 484 -7.93 6.13 -31.83
CA GLU A 484 -8.83 5.19 -31.19
C GLU A 484 -8.51 5.06 -29.69
N LYS A 485 -9.54 4.68 -28.92
CA LYS A 485 -9.46 4.58 -27.45
C LYS A 485 -8.32 3.65 -26.98
N GLU A 486 -8.07 2.58 -27.73
CA GLU A 486 -7.04 1.57 -27.44
C GLU A 486 -5.63 2.14 -27.63
N LEU A 487 -5.44 2.98 -28.64
CA LEU A 487 -4.14 3.60 -28.94
C LEU A 487 -3.76 4.67 -27.92
N LEU A 488 -4.73 5.29 -27.24
CA LEU A 488 -4.46 6.23 -26.15
C LEU A 488 -3.77 5.55 -24.97
N VAL A 489 -4.08 4.29 -24.69
CA VAL A 489 -3.40 3.51 -23.64
C VAL A 489 -1.95 3.24 -24.04
N VAL A 490 -1.73 2.88 -25.31
CA VAL A 490 -0.37 2.69 -25.87
C VAL A 490 0.44 3.98 -25.76
N ILE A 491 -0.14 5.11 -26.15
CA ILE A 491 0.49 6.43 -26.04
C ILE A 491 0.81 6.78 -24.59
N GLY A 492 -0.11 6.53 -23.65
CA GLY A 492 0.15 6.72 -22.23
C GLY A 492 1.37 5.92 -21.74
N ASN A 493 1.58 4.70 -22.23
CA ASN A 493 2.75 3.92 -21.82
C ASN A 493 4.06 4.39 -22.48
N GLU A 494 3.97 4.98 -23.68
CA GLU A 494 5.14 5.37 -24.48
C GLU A 494 5.60 6.82 -24.23
N ILE A 495 4.69 7.71 -23.83
CA ILE A 495 4.95 9.15 -23.73
C ILE A 495 6.08 9.49 -22.77
N LYS A 496 6.31 8.66 -21.74
CA LYS A 496 7.41 8.83 -20.77
C LYS A 496 8.82 8.74 -21.38
N TYR A 497 8.96 8.13 -22.57
CA TYR A 497 10.24 7.97 -23.25
C TYR A 497 10.48 8.98 -24.38
N TRP A 498 9.51 9.85 -24.67
CA TRP A 498 9.60 10.77 -25.79
C TRP A 498 10.51 11.96 -25.46
N LYS A 499 11.35 12.34 -26.44
CA LYS A 499 12.24 13.50 -26.36
C LYS A 499 11.65 14.67 -27.15
N VAL A 500 10.39 15.01 -26.87
CA VAL A 500 9.66 16.07 -27.56
C VAL A 500 9.28 17.18 -26.58
N LYS A 501 9.19 18.42 -27.06
CA LYS A 501 8.82 19.58 -26.23
C LYS A 501 7.32 19.78 -26.12
N SER A 502 6.56 19.34 -27.13
CA SER A 502 5.13 19.57 -27.22
C SER A 502 4.39 18.32 -27.71
N VAL A 503 3.24 18.02 -27.12
CA VAL A 503 2.37 16.91 -27.54
C VAL A 503 0.97 17.44 -27.84
N LYS A 504 0.44 17.11 -29.01
CA LYS A 504 -0.92 17.43 -29.43
C LYS A 504 -1.73 16.16 -29.62
N ILE A 505 -2.83 16.01 -28.89
CA ILE A 505 -3.78 14.91 -29.02
C ILE A 505 -5.16 15.52 -29.24
N MET A 506 -5.57 15.65 -30.50
CA MET A 506 -6.82 16.31 -30.87
C MET A 506 -7.83 15.30 -31.44
N LYS A 507 -9.13 15.60 -31.32
CA LYS A 507 -10.23 14.79 -31.91
C LYS A 507 -10.19 13.30 -31.54
N SER A 508 -9.58 12.94 -30.42
CA SER A 508 -9.32 11.54 -30.05
C SER A 508 -10.33 11.00 -29.03
N LYS A 509 -11.42 11.75 -28.78
CA LYS A 509 -12.47 11.43 -27.80
C LYS A 509 -11.90 11.09 -26.41
N LEU A 510 -10.81 11.75 -26.01
CA LEU A 510 -10.20 11.55 -24.70
C LEU A 510 -11.21 11.89 -23.60
N SER A 511 -11.41 10.96 -22.67
CA SER A 511 -12.26 11.10 -21.48
C SER A 511 -11.46 11.53 -20.25
N ASP A 512 -12.14 11.98 -19.20
CA ASP A 512 -11.50 12.45 -17.96
C ASP A 512 -10.65 11.33 -17.29
N ASP A 513 -11.11 10.07 -17.31
CA ASP A 513 -10.34 8.93 -16.77
C ASP A 513 -9.05 8.66 -17.54
N GLN A 514 -9.09 8.86 -18.87
CA GLN A 514 -7.91 8.67 -19.72
C GLN A 514 -6.94 9.83 -19.60
N LEU A 515 -7.44 11.04 -19.34
CA LEU A 515 -6.62 12.19 -19.00
C LEU A 515 -5.78 11.91 -17.75
N LEU A 516 -6.39 11.32 -16.71
CA LEU A 516 -5.68 10.94 -15.50
C LEU A 516 -4.51 9.99 -15.80
N LEU A 517 -4.76 8.94 -16.60
CA LEU A 517 -3.71 8.01 -17.02
C LEU A 517 -2.62 8.68 -17.85
N LEU A 518 -3.00 9.55 -18.79
CA LEU A 518 -2.07 10.31 -19.62
C LEU A 518 -1.17 11.22 -18.77
N PHE A 519 -1.73 11.94 -17.80
CA PHE A 519 -0.95 12.85 -16.95
C PHE A 519 -0.08 12.11 -15.93
N LYS A 520 -0.49 10.93 -15.44
CA LYS A 520 0.38 10.04 -14.66
C LYS A 520 1.58 9.52 -15.45
N ALA A 521 1.48 9.43 -16.77
CA ALA A 521 2.62 9.09 -17.61
C ALA A 521 3.47 10.31 -17.97
N LEU A 522 2.84 11.46 -18.23
CA LEU A 522 3.52 12.73 -18.45
C LEU A 522 4.35 13.17 -17.25
N SER A 523 3.91 12.87 -16.02
CA SER A 523 4.69 13.16 -14.81
C SER A 523 6.07 12.50 -14.79
N GLN A 524 6.25 11.41 -15.56
CA GLN A 524 7.52 10.69 -15.70
C GLN A 524 8.37 11.24 -16.86
N ASN A 525 7.92 12.28 -17.58
CA ASN A 525 8.62 12.87 -18.71
C ASN A 525 9.03 14.32 -18.41
N GLU A 526 10.33 14.58 -18.33
CA GLU A 526 10.87 15.92 -18.04
C GLU A 526 11.01 16.83 -19.29
N ASN A 527 10.88 16.28 -20.50
CA ASN A 527 11.10 17.01 -21.75
C ASN A 527 9.86 17.78 -22.23
N ILE A 528 8.66 17.30 -21.92
CA ILE A 528 7.41 17.84 -22.44
C ILE A 528 7.00 19.08 -21.63
N GLN A 529 6.97 20.23 -22.30
CA GLN A 529 6.62 21.53 -21.69
C GLN A 529 5.21 22.00 -22.06
N SER A 530 4.62 21.46 -23.13
CA SER A 530 3.32 21.89 -23.65
C SER A 530 2.47 20.70 -24.07
N VAL A 531 1.20 20.69 -23.67
CA VAL A 531 0.24 19.64 -24.03
C VAL A 531 -1.04 20.28 -24.57
N ASN A 532 -1.43 19.88 -25.79
CA ASN A 532 -2.66 20.35 -26.43
C ASN A 532 -3.66 19.19 -26.57
N LEU A 533 -4.77 19.30 -25.86
CA LEU A 533 -5.88 18.34 -25.80
C LEU A 533 -7.17 18.95 -26.35
N SER A 534 -7.05 19.87 -27.31
CA SER A 534 -8.22 20.50 -27.90
C SER A 534 -9.11 19.50 -28.65
N GLN A 535 -10.41 19.78 -28.71
CA GLN A 535 -11.41 18.97 -29.42
C GLN A 535 -11.53 17.52 -28.89
N ASN A 536 -11.52 17.31 -27.58
CA ASN A 536 -11.78 16.01 -26.96
C ASN A 536 -13.14 16.01 -26.22
N SER A 537 -13.36 15.02 -25.34
CA SER A 537 -14.59 14.90 -24.55
C SER A 537 -14.36 15.20 -23.07
N LEU A 538 -13.42 16.10 -22.77
CA LEU A 538 -13.08 16.50 -21.41
C LEU A 538 -14.16 17.40 -20.80
N THR A 539 -14.43 17.23 -19.51
CA THR A 539 -15.42 18.02 -18.75
C THR A 539 -14.76 18.85 -17.65
N ASP A 540 -15.51 19.61 -16.85
CA ASP A 540 -14.96 20.35 -15.69
C ASP A 540 -14.14 19.45 -14.74
N LYS A 541 -14.50 18.16 -14.65
CA LYS A 541 -13.75 17.15 -13.88
C LYS A 541 -12.31 16.98 -14.32
N SER A 542 -11.99 17.24 -15.59
CA SER A 542 -10.61 17.21 -16.08
C SER A 542 -9.72 18.24 -15.37
N ILE A 543 -10.23 19.46 -15.15
CA ILE A 543 -9.50 20.51 -14.46
C ILE A 543 -9.35 20.17 -12.97
N ASP A 544 -10.36 19.57 -12.36
CA ASP A 544 -10.31 19.09 -10.98
C ASP A 544 -9.25 18.00 -10.81
N THR A 545 -9.19 17.07 -11.75
CA THR A 545 -8.20 15.99 -11.79
C THR A 545 -6.79 16.54 -11.94
N LEU A 546 -6.59 17.50 -12.85
CA LEU A 546 -5.30 18.17 -13.01
C LEU A 546 -4.88 18.89 -11.73
N PHE A 547 -5.84 19.52 -11.03
CA PHE A 547 -5.55 20.24 -9.79
C PHE A 547 -5.12 19.28 -8.67
N GLN A 548 -5.79 18.13 -8.55
CA GLN A 548 -5.39 17.07 -7.60
C GLN A 548 -4.01 16.50 -7.93
N LEU A 549 -3.74 16.21 -9.21
CA LEU A 549 -2.42 15.72 -9.63
C LEU A 549 -1.32 16.75 -9.34
N TYR A 550 -1.62 18.04 -9.49
CA TYR A 550 -0.70 19.10 -9.13
C TYR A 550 -0.45 19.17 -7.62
N GLN A 551 -1.51 19.15 -6.80
CA GLN A 551 -1.38 19.15 -5.33
C GLN A 551 -0.57 17.97 -4.81
N ASN A 552 -0.65 16.82 -5.48
CA ASN A 552 0.11 15.62 -5.15
C ASN A 552 1.56 15.64 -5.68
N GLY A 553 2.01 16.73 -6.31
CA GLY A 553 3.36 16.85 -6.87
C GLY A 553 3.60 15.98 -8.11
N LEU A 554 2.56 15.45 -8.74
CA LEU A 554 2.69 14.60 -9.93
C LEU A 554 2.82 15.44 -11.20
N ILE A 555 2.19 16.62 -11.29
CA ILE A 555 2.46 17.51 -12.43
C ILE A 555 3.75 18.26 -12.14
N GLY A 556 4.84 17.80 -12.77
CA GLY A 556 6.15 18.40 -12.56
C GLY A 556 6.22 19.86 -13.03
N ILE A 557 7.17 20.59 -12.45
CA ILE A 557 7.46 22.02 -12.71
C ILE A 557 7.81 22.29 -14.19
N HIS A 558 8.11 21.23 -14.96
CA HIS A 558 8.47 21.32 -16.37
C HIS A 558 7.29 21.62 -17.31
N LEU A 559 6.05 21.27 -16.92
CA LEU A 559 4.88 21.52 -17.76
C LEU A 559 4.44 22.98 -17.62
N LYS A 560 4.47 23.74 -18.71
CA LYS A 560 4.20 25.19 -18.72
C LYS A 560 2.85 25.55 -19.34
N ASN A 561 2.38 24.76 -20.31
CA ASN A 561 1.17 25.09 -21.07
C ASN A 561 0.28 23.87 -21.28
N ILE A 562 -1.00 24.00 -20.94
CA ILE A 562 -2.05 23.03 -21.25
C ILE A 562 -3.16 23.73 -22.03
N ILE A 563 -3.41 23.26 -23.25
CA ILE A 563 -4.48 23.77 -24.11
C ILE A 563 -5.61 22.74 -24.13
N VAL A 564 -6.79 23.10 -23.65
CA VAL A 564 -7.98 22.24 -23.54
C VAL A 564 -9.18 22.83 -24.29
N SER A 565 -8.91 23.61 -25.34
CA SER A 565 -9.96 24.32 -26.07
C SER A 565 -10.92 23.42 -26.83
N GLN A 566 -12.16 23.87 -26.99
CA GLN A 566 -13.21 23.11 -27.70
C GLN A 566 -13.52 21.74 -27.03
N ASN A 567 -13.45 21.68 -25.70
CA ASN A 567 -13.95 20.58 -24.87
C ASN A 567 -15.29 20.98 -24.19
N LYS A 568 -15.88 20.08 -23.39
CA LYS A 568 -17.12 20.34 -22.63
C LYS A 568 -16.83 20.98 -21.27
N ILE A 569 -15.90 21.94 -21.23
CA ILE A 569 -15.48 22.64 -20.00
C ILE A 569 -16.19 24.00 -19.93
N ASN A 570 -16.89 24.24 -18.83
CA ASN A 570 -17.54 25.51 -18.56
C ASN A 570 -16.54 26.48 -17.89
N ALA A 571 -16.05 27.46 -18.66
CA ALA A 571 -15.06 28.43 -18.21
C ALA A 571 -15.45 29.18 -16.92
N ARG A 572 -16.75 29.35 -16.64
CA ARG A 572 -17.21 30.02 -15.40
C ARG A 572 -16.91 29.18 -14.16
N ASN A 573 -17.05 27.85 -14.25
CA ASN A 573 -16.88 26.93 -13.12
C ASN A 573 -15.41 26.76 -12.73
N VAL A 574 -14.51 26.81 -13.71
CA VAL A 574 -13.07 26.52 -13.52
C VAL A 574 -12.20 27.77 -13.43
N LYS A 575 -12.76 28.98 -13.55
CA LYS A 575 -12.03 30.25 -13.60
C LYS A 575 -11.07 30.44 -12.42
N GLN A 576 -11.52 30.10 -11.21
CA GLN A 576 -10.70 30.22 -10.00
C GLN A 576 -9.48 29.29 -10.06
N LYS A 577 -9.70 28.00 -10.37
CA LYS A 577 -8.62 26.99 -10.48
C LYS A 577 -7.59 27.34 -11.54
N ILE A 578 -8.04 27.86 -12.69
CA ILE A 578 -7.13 28.38 -13.73
C ILE A 578 -6.29 29.55 -13.22
N GLY A 579 -6.90 30.45 -12.43
CA GLY A 579 -6.18 31.54 -11.76
C GLY A 579 -5.10 31.03 -10.80
N ASP A 580 -5.39 29.94 -10.08
CA ASP A 580 -4.43 29.33 -9.15
C ASP A 580 -3.28 28.64 -9.89
N PHE A 581 -3.56 27.89 -10.97
CA PHE A 581 -2.51 27.35 -11.84
C PHE A 581 -1.58 28.43 -12.40
N LYS A 582 -2.12 29.60 -12.78
CA LYS A 582 -1.33 30.70 -13.30
C LYS A 582 -0.33 31.26 -12.28
N LYS A 583 -0.72 31.34 -10.99
CA LYS A 583 0.20 31.76 -9.91
C LYS A 583 1.36 30.78 -9.73
N LEU A 584 1.15 29.52 -10.12
CA LEU A 584 2.10 28.43 -10.02
C LEU A 584 2.94 28.23 -11.29
N GLY A 585 2.80 29.13 -12.27
CA GLY A 585 3.57 29.10 -13.52
C GLY A 585 2.99 28.18 -14.61
N LEU A 586 1.84 27.54 -14.37
CA LEU A 586 1.15 26.71 -15.37
C LEU A 586 0.04 27.51 -16.06
N ILE A 587 0.11 27.62 -17.38
CA ILE A 587 -0.90 28.32 -18.19
C ILE A 587 -1.90 27.30 -18.74
N ILE A 588 -3.17 27.45 -18.38
CA ILE A 588 -4.27 26.66 -18.95
C ILE A 588 -5.10 27.54 -19.90
N THR A 589 -5.20 27.13 -21.17
CA THR A 589 -5.98 27.82 -22.20
C THR A 589 -7.23 27.00 -22.54
N LEU A 590 -8.41 27.60 -22.32
CA LEU A 590 -9.73 27.03 -22.65
C LEU A 590 -10.22 27.44 -24.05
#